data_AF-W1NFK4-F1
#
_entry.id   AF-W1NFK4-F1
#
_cell.length_a   1.000
_cell.length_b   1.000
_cell.length_c   1.000
_cell.angle_alpha   90.00
_cell.angle_beta   90.00
_cell.angle_gamma   90.00
#
_symmetry.space_group_name_H-M   'P 1'
#
loop_
_entity.id
_entity.type
_entity.pdbx_description
1 polymer ?
#
loop_
_entity_poly.entity_id
_entity_poly.type
_entity_poly.pdbx_seq_one_letter_code
_entity_poly.pdbx_strand_id
1 'polypeptide(L)'
;METEVEGRKEKNVVHIKKCRFLETTHCAGMCVNMCKLPSQKFLKDSFGIPVNMVPNFEDMSCEMIFGQQPPAAMDDPALKQPCYKSL
;
A
#
# COMPACT_ATOMS: atom_id res chain seq x y z
N MET A 1 9.66 -1.79 -8.97
CA MET A 1 10.32 -0.64 -9.63
C MET A 1 11.74 -0.60 -9.12
N GLU A 2 12.68 -0.20 -9.97
CA GLU A 2 14.10 -0.10 -9.62
C GLU A 2 14.57 1.25 -10.13
N THR A 3 15.26 2.02 -9.28
CA THR A 3 15.82 3.32 -9.66
C THR A 3 17.33 3.18 -9.72
N GLU A 4 17.95 3.76 -10.74
CA GLU A 4 19.41 3.85 -10.81
C GLU A 4 19.87 5.07 -10.01
N VAL A 5 20.56 4.82 -8.91
CA VAL A 5 21.20 5.83 -8.06
C VAL A 5 22.70 5.57 -8.13
N GLU A 6 23.46 6.50 -8.67
CA GLU A 6 24.93 6.40 -8.78
C GLU A 6 25.42 5.09 -9.46
N GLY A 7 24.68 4.61 -10.47
CA GLY A 7 24.99 3.37 -11.19
C GLY A 7 24.61 2.08 -10.45
N ARG A 8 23.95 2.18 -9.29
CA ARG A 8 23.37 1.04 -8.56
C ARG A 8 21.86 0.99 -8.75
N LYS A 9 21.34 -0.20 -9.00
CA LYS A 9 19.88 -0.44 -9.03
C LYS A 9 19.39 -0.63 -7.61
N GLU A 10 18.61 0.32 -7.12
CA GLU A 10 17.99 0.26 -5.81
C GLU A 10 16.50 -0.02 -5.93
N LYS A 11 16.00 -0.94 -5.09
CA LYS A 11 14.57 -1.23 -4.99
C LYS A 11 13.91 -0.18 -4.12
N ASN A 12 12.99 0.58 -4.71
CA ASN A 12 12.14 1.55 -4.01
C ASN A 12 10.88 0.91 -3.39
N VAL A 13 10.94 -0.38 -3.08
CA VAL A 13 9.80 -1.16 -2.58
C VAL A 13 10.12 -1.69 -1.19
N VAL A 14 9.29 -1.31 -0.21
CA VAL A 14 9.30 -1.92 1.11
C VAL A 14 8.23 -3.02 1.11
N HIS A 15 8.66 -4.27 1.29
CA HIS A 15 7.76 -5.41 1.40
C HIS A 15 7.51 -5.76 2.87
N ILE A 16 6.29 -5.50 3.34
CA ILE A 16 5.81 -5.82 4.68
C ILE A 16 5.28 -7.26 4.65
N LYS A 17 6.10 -8.21 5.10
CA LYS A 17 5.74 -9.65 5.12
C LYS A 17 4.52 -9.98 6.00
N LYS A 18 4.32 -9.21 7.07
CA LYS A 18 3.21 -9.36 8.02
C LYS A 18 2.66 -7.97 8.35
N CYS A 19 1.56 -7.59 7.71
CA CYS A 19 0.97 -6.28 7.92
C CYS A 19 0.08 -6.33 9.16
N ARG A 20 0.58 -5.80 10.29
CA ARG A 20 -0.15 -5.74 11.57
C ARG A 20 -1.58 -5.21 11.41
N PHE A 21 -1.79 -4.18 10.58
CA PHE A 21 -3.11 -3.59 10.39
C PHE A 21 -4.07 -4.56 9.70
N LEU A 22 -3.63 -5.20 8.61
CA LEU A 22 -4.43 -6.23 7.92
C LEU A 22 -4.69 -7.44 8.81
N GLU A 23 -3.65 -7.96 9.47
CA GLU A 23 -3.75 -9.09 10.41
C GLU A 23 -4.67 -8.81 11.60
N THR A 24 -4.81 -7.55 12.03
CA THR A 24 -5.67 -7.22 13.17
C THR A 24 -7.10 -6.91 12.75
N THR A 25 -7.28 -6.22 11.63
CA THR A 25 -8.61 -5.73 11.22
C THR A 25 -9.38 -6.70 10.36
N HIS A 26 -8.69 -7.59 9.62
CA HIS A 26 -9.32 -8.53 8.69
C HIS A 26 -10.44 -7.89 7.84
N CYS A 27 -10.20 -6.68 7.32
CA CYS A 27 -11.20 -5.96 6.53
C CYS A 27 -10.52 -5.03 5.53
N ALA A 28 -10.73 -5.30 4.24
CA ALA A 28 -10.23 -4.47 3.14
C ALA A 28 -10.64 -3.00 3.30
N GLY A 29 -11.90 -2.74 3.66
CA GLY A 29 -12.41 -1.39 3.92
C GLY A 29 -11.65 -0.66 5.04
N MET A 30 -11.30 -1.34 6.14
CA MET A 30 -10.49 -0.73 7.19
C MET A 30 -9.05 -0.49 6.72
N CYS A 31 -8.41 -1.48 6.08
CA CYS A 31 -7.06 -1.33 5.53
C CYS A 31 -6.97 -0.13 4.58
N VAL A 32 -7.93 -0.01 3.68
CA VAL A 32 -7.93 1.02 2.65
C VAL A 32 -8.18 2.41 3.25
N ASN A 33 -9.22 2.55 4.06
CA ASN A 33 -9.66 3.87 4.52
C ASN A 33 -8.88 4.40 5.72
N MET A 34 -8.26 3.54 6.52
CA MET A 34 -7.55 3.95 7.74
C MET A 34 -6.03 3.85 7.62
N CYS A 35 -5.50 2.96 6.78
CA CYS A 35 -4.06 2.81 6.57
C CYS A 35 -3.63 3.33 5.20
N LYS A 36 -4.06 2.67 4.11
CA LYS A 36 -3.57 2.99 2.75
C LYS A 36 -3.81 4.44 2.34
N LEU A 37 -5.08 4.89 2.25
CA LEU A 37 -5.37 6.23 1.74
C LEU A 37 -4.78 7.34 2.64
N PRO A 38 -4.92 7.28 3.99
CA PRO A 38 -4.32 8.28 4.85
C PRO A 38 -2.79 8.29 4.79
N SER A 39 -2.12 7.14 4.80
CA SER A 39 -0.66 7.08 4.73
C SER A 39 -0.11 7.58 3.39
N GLN A 40 -0.74 7.22 2.26
CA GLN A 40 -0.37 7.75 0.95
C GLN A 40 -0.53 9.27 0.89
N LYS A 41 -1.64 9.81 1.44
CA LYS A 41 -1.89 11.25 1.52
C LYS A 41 -0.86 11.94 2.40
N PHE A 42 -0.59 11.41 3.59
CA PHE A 42 0.39 11.97 4.52
C PHE A 42 1.79 12.01 3.92
N LEU A 43 2.25 10.91 3.31
CA LEU A 43 3.58 10.84 2.70
C LEU A 43 3.72 11.83 1.53
N LYS A 44 2.68 11.96 0.72
CA LYS A 44 2.65 12.94 -0.37
C LYS A 44 2.62 14.38 0.15
N ASP A 45 1.72 14.70 1.07
CA ASP A 45 1.47 16.08 1.49
C ASP A 45 2.54 16.60 2.45
N SER A 46 3.08 15.75 3.32
CA SER A 46 4.08 16.13 4.34
C SER A 46 5.52 15.99 3.86
N PHE A 47 5.80 15.05 2.95
CA PHE A 47 7.18 14.80 2.48
C PHE A 47 7.36 15.00 0.97
N GLY A 48 6.30 15.24 0.21
CA GLY A 48 6.39 15.37 -1.25
C GLY A 48 6.65 14.04 -1.96
N ILE A 49 6.54 12.90 -1.27
CA ILE A 49 6.90 11.59 -1.81
C ILE A 49 5.61 10.82 -2.14
N PRO A 50 5.27 10.62 -3.42
CA PRO A 50 4.18 9.73 -3.76
C PRO A 50 4.54 8.31 -3.37
N VAL A 51 3.58 7.55 -2.88
CA VAL A 51 3.75 6.13 -2.58
C VAL A 51 2.49 5.39 -2.98
N ASN A 52 2.65 4.24 -3.64
CA ASN A 52 1.55 3.33 -3.90
C ASN A 52 1.63 2.16 -2.90
N MET A 53 0.60 2.00 -2.07
CA MET A 53 0.50 0.90 -1.13
C MET A 53 -0.37 -0.22 -1.72
N VAL A 54 0.17 -1.43 -1.80
CA VAL A 54 -0.48 -2.59 -2.42
C VAL A 54 -0.68 -3.67 -1.35
N PRO A 55 -1.82 -3.67 -0.64
CA PRO A 55 -2.13 -4.73 0.32
C PRO A 55 -2.41 -6.05 -0.42
N ASN A 56 -1.92 -7.15 0.14
CA ASN A 56 -2.29 -8.49 -0.27
C ASN A 56 -3.21 -9.09 0.81
N PHE A 57 -4.45 -9.35 0.39
CA PHE A 57 -5.52 -9.85 1.24
C PHE A 57 -5.50 -11.38 1.38
N GLU A 58 -4.68 -12.09 0.62
CA GLU A 58 -4.55 -13.55 0.74
C GLU A 58 -3.53 -13.93 1.81
N ASP A 59 -2.37 -13.27 1.80
CA ASP A 59 -1.24 -13.57 2.71
C ASP A 59 -1.06 -12.53 3.83
N MET A 60 -1.93 -11.51 3.89
CA MET A 60 -1.88 -10.39 4.85
C MET A 60 -0.58 -9.57 4.79
N SER A 61 0.13 -9.58 3.66
CA SER A 61 1.29 -8.73 3.38
C SER A 61 0.88 -7.37 2.78
N CYS A 62 1.83 -6.44 2.66
CA CYS A 62 1.60 -5.17 1.98
C CYS A 62 2.91 -4.66 1.36
N GLU A 63 2.86 -4.16 0.15
CA GLU A 63 4.00 -3.46 -0.48
C GLU A 63 3.80 -1.95 -0.40
N MET A 64 4.88 -1.22 -0.12
CA MET A 64 4.93 0.24 -0.25
C MET A 64 5.93 0.60 -1.33
N ILE A 65 5.44 1.11 -2.47
CA ILE A 65 6.24 1.44 -3.65
C ILE A 65 6.44 2.97 -3.67
N PHE A 66 7.59 3.43 -3.18
CA PHE A 66 7.90 4.85 -3.05
C PHE A 66 8.25 5.47 -4.41
N GLY A 67 7.83 6.70 -4.68
CA GLY A 67 7.99 7.35 -5.97
C GLY A 67 6.95 6.96 -7.03
N GLN A 68 6.08 5.97 -6.74
CA GLN A 68 4.98 5.61 -7.63
C GLN A 68 3.71 6.36 -7.21
N GLN A 69 3.03 6.99 -8.18
CA GLN A 69 1.70 7.56 -7.93
C GLN A 69 0.69 6.43 -7.64
N PRO A 70 -0.16 6.57 -6.61
CA PRO A 70 -1.30 5.68 -6.44
C PRO A 70 -2.17 5.64 -7.72
N PRO A 71 -2.77 4.49 -8.04
CA PRO A 71 -3.77 4.42 -9.11
C PRO A 71 -4.98 5.31 -8.79
N ALA A 72 -5.76 5.65 -9.83
CA ALA A 72 -7.05 6.28 -9.61
C ALA A 72 -7.98 5.33 -8.83
N ALA A 73 -8.91 5.90 -8.05
CA ALA A 73 -9.80 5.11 -7.19
C ALA A 73 -10.60 4.05 -7.96
N MET A 74 -11.00 4.35 -9.19
CA MET A 74 -11.73 3.42 -10.07
C MET A 74 -10.87 2.24 -10.55
N ASP A 75 -9.55 2.40 -10.54
CA ASP A 75 -8.60 1.41 -11.05
C ASP A 75 -7.89 0.65 -9.92
N ASP A 76 -7.99 1.12 -8.67
CA ASP A 76 -7.34 0.50 -7.52
C ASP A 76 -8.05 -0.82 -7.11
N PRO A 77 -7.37 -1.98 -7.23
CA PRO A 77 -7.97 -3.26 -6.86
C PRO A 77 -8.33 -3.33 -5.37
N ALA A 78 -7.58 -2.63 -4.51
CA ALA A 78 -7.84 -2.65 -3.07
C ALA A 78 -9.17 -1.99 -2.71
N LEU A 79 -9.64 -1.03 -3.52
CA LEU A 79 -10.92 -0.35 -3.34
C LEU A 79 -12.14 -1.18 -3.82
N LYS A 80 -11.91 -2.28 -4.53
CA LYS A 80 -12.97 -3.13 -5.10
C LYS A 80 -13.28 -4.36 -4.25
N GLN A 81 -12.38 -4.71 -3.32
CA GLN A 81 -12.54 -5.93 -2.53
C GLN A 81 -13.49 -5.72 -1.34
N PRO A 82 -14.47 -6.63 -1.12
CA PRO A 82 -15.26 -6.63 0.10
C PRO A 82 -14.40 -7.05 1.31
N CYS A 83 -14.81 -6.68 2.52
CA CYS A 83 -14.22 -7.27 3.73
C CYS A 83 -14.53 -8.76 3.80
N TYR A 84 -13.64 -9.54 4.44
CA TYR A 84 -13.90 -10.97 4.61
C TYR A 84 -15.21 -11.16 5.35
N LYS A 85 -15.97 -12.19 4.96
CA LYS A 85 -17.08 -12.65 5.81
C LYS A 85 -16.46 -13.02 7.16
N SER A 86 -16.95 -12.41 8.22
CA SER A 86 -16.66 -12.79 9.59
C SER A 86 -16.78 -14.30 9.72
N LEU A 87 -15.69 -14.96 10.13
CA LEU A 87 -15.66 -16.37 10.53
C LEU A 87 -16.61 -16.60 11.71
#